data_AF-R9J9W6-F1
#
_entry.id   AF-R9J9W6-F1
#
_cell.length_a   1.000
_cell.length_b   1.000
_cell.length_c   1.000
_cell.angle_alpha   90.00
_cell.angle_beta   90.00
_cell.angle_gamma   90.00
#
_symmetry.space_group_name_H-M   'P 1'
#
loop_
_entity.id
_entity.type
_entity.pdbx_description
1 polymer ?
#
loop_
_entity_poly.entity_id
_entity_poly.type
_entity_poly.pdbx_seq_one_letter_code
_entity_poly.pdbx_strand_id
1 'polypeptide(L)' 'MNMYTHPDYRRKGIAYKTLDKLICDTKCRGITSISLEATAMGRPLYEKYGFVKMNDEMELPE' A
#
# COMPACT_ATOMS: atom_id res chain seq x y z
N MET A 1 -1.07 5.84 -3.62
CA MET A 1 -1.76 4.85 -4.47
C MET A 1 -3.20 4.74 -4.00
N ASN A 2 -4.18 4.84 -4.89
CA ASN A 2 -5.60 4.76 -4.52
C ASN A 2 -6.08 3.30 -4.64
N MET A 3 -5.95 2.52 -3.57
CA MET A 3 -6.45 1.14 -3.52
C MET A 3 -7.76 1.07 -2.74
N TYR A 4 -8.78 0.47 -3.36
CA TYR A 4 -10.07 0.20 -2.74
C TYR A 4 -10.55 -1.21 -3.11
N THR A 5 -11.21 -1.88 -2.15
CA THR A 5 -11.91 -3.13 -2.40
C THR A 5 -13.29 -3.02 -1.80
N HIS A 6 -14.30 -3.25 -2.65
CA HIS A 6 -15.70 -3.25 -2.25
C HIS A 6 -15.92 -4.19 -1.05
N PRO A 7 -16.69 -3.80 -0.02
CA PRO A 7 -16.88 -4.56 1.22
C PRO A 7 -17.16 -6.06 1.02
N ASP A 8 -18.09 -6.40 0.12
CA ASP A 8 -18.51 -7.78 -0.18
C ASP A 8 -17.41 -8.67 -0.80
N TYR A 9 -16.29 -8.06 -1.17
CA TYR A 9 -15.16 -8.70 -1.81
C TYR A 9 -13.88 -8.63 -0.96
N ARG A 10 -13.96 -8.08 0.26
CA ARG A 10 -12.82 -8.04 1.19
C ARG A 10 -12.50 -9.43 1.71
N ARG A 11 -11.28 -9.59 2.25
CA ARG A 11 -10.73 -10.86 2.78
C ARG A 11 -10.64 -12.02 1.77
N LYS A 12 -10.90 -11.78 0.49
CA LYS A 12 -10.71 -12.74 -0.62
C LYS A 12 -9.32 -12.66 -1.28
N GLY A 13 -8.38 -11.91 -0.69
CA GLY A 13 -7.02 -11.74 -1.22
C GLY A 13 -6.89 -10.82 -2.45
N ILE A 14 -7.97 -10.16 -2.88
CA ILE A 14 -8.00 -9.33 -4.08
C ILE A 14 -6.99 -8.17 -3.99
N ALA A 15 -7.05 -7.37 -2.92
CA ALA A 15 -6.14 -6.24 -2.74
C ALA A 15 -4.66 -6.66 -2.73
N TYR A 16 -4.34 -7.80 -2.10
CA TYR A 16 -2.98 -8.33 -2.07
C TYR A 16 -2.50 -8.72 -3.47
N LYS A 17 -3.32 -9.43 -4.25
CA LYS A 17 -3.00 -9.81 -5.63
C LYS A 17 -2.84 -8.59 -6.54
N THR A 18 -3.66 -7.55 -6.35
CA THR A 18 -3.53 -6.29 -7.09
C THR A 18 -2.21 -5.59 -6.75
N LEU A 19 -1.90 -5.46 -5.46
CA LEU A 19 -0.66 -4.85 -5.00
C LEU A 19 0.57 -5.58 -5.54
N ASP A 20 0.55 -6.92 -5.49
CA ASP A 20 1.64 -7.76 -5.98
C ASP A 20 1.92 -7.53 -7.48
N LYS A 21 0.86 -7.47 -8.30
CA LYS A 21 0.99 -7.16 -9.73
C LYS A 21 1.62 -5.78 -9.97
N LEU A 22 1.18 -4.76 -9.22
CA LEU A 22 1.73 -3.41 -9.35
C LEU A 22 3.22 -3.38 -8.97
N ILE A 23 3.60 -4.07 -7.90
CA ILE A 23 4.98 -4.11 -7.44
C ILE A 23 5.86 -4.90 -8.41
N CYS A 24 5.39 -6.02 -8.94
CA CYS A 24 6.11 -6.74 -9.99
C CYS A 24 6.37 -5.86 -11.22
N ASP A 25 5.35 -5.15 -11.71
CA ASP A 25 5.49 -4.25 -12.87
C ASP A 25 6.48 -3.11 -12.59
N THR A 26 6.42 -2.49 -11.40
CA THR A 26 7.39 -1.44 -11.03
C THR A 26 8.82 -1.96 -10.99
N LYS A 27 9.06 -3.15 -10.41
CA LYS A 27 10.38 -3.79 -10.39
C LYS A 27 10.88 -4.12 -11.79
N CYS A 28 10.02 -4.62 -12.68
CA CYS A 28 10.37 -4.90 -14.07
C CYS A 28 10.80 -3.64 -14.84
N ARG A 29 10.29 -2.47 -14.45
CA ARG A 29 10.68 -1.17 -15.02
C ARG A 29 11.94 -0.57 -14.40
N GLY A 30 12.59 -1.26 -13.46
CA GLY A 30 13.77 -0.76 -12.74
C GLY A 30 13.45 0.31 -11.69
N ILE A 31 12.19 0.43 -11.26
CA ILE A 31 11.80 1.33 -10.16
C ILE A 31 12.24 0.71 -8.84
N THR A 32 13.01 1.47 -8.06
CA THR A 32 13.67 0.98 -6.83
C THR A 32 12.99 1.42 -5.54
N SER A 33 12.05 2.38 -5.60
CA SER A 33 11.37 2.91 -4.42
C SER A 33 9.88 3.10 -4.70
N ILE A 34 9.05 2.73 -3.71
CA ILE A 34 7.60 2.87 -3.73
C ILE A 34 7.17 3.39 -2.36
N SER A 35 6.57 4.57 -2.32
CA SER A 35 5.95 5.13 -1.13
C SER A 35 4.43 5.17 -1.28
N LEU A 36 3.72 5.09 -0.16
CA LEU A 36 2.27 5.20 -0.12
C LEU A 36 1.80 5.74 1.23
N GLU A 37 0.62 6.34 1.21
CA GLU A 37 -0.16 6.63 2.40
C GLU A 37 -1.14 5.47 2.63
N ALA A 38 -1.22 5.01 3.88
CA ALA A 38 -2.10 3.92 4.28
C ALA A 38 -3.12 4.40 5.31
N THR A 39 -4.40 4.17 5.02
CA THR A 39 -5.44 4.28 6.05
C THR A 39 -5.25 3.21 7.12
N ALA A 40 -5.81 3.42 8.33
CA ALA A 40 -5.75 2.44 9.41
C ALA A 40 -6.24 1.04 8.98
N MET A 41 -7.26 0.96 8.12
CA MET A 41 -7.79 -0.29 7.58
C MET A 41 -6.84 -0.93 6.55
N GLY A 42 -6.17 -0.13 5.73
CA GLY A 42 -5.26 -0.61 4.68
C GLY A 42 -3.89 -0.99 5.22
N ARG A 43 -3.46 -0.42 6.34
CA ARG A 43 -2.12 -0.60 6.91
C ARG A 43 -1.69 -2.07 7.10
N PRO A 44 -2.52 -2.98 7.64
CA PRO A 44 -2.15 -4.39 7.79
C PRO A 44 -1.84 -5.09 6.46
N LEU A 45 -2.46 -4.65 5.34
CA LEU A 45 -2.16 -5.21 4.02
C LEU A 45 -0.74 -4.86 3.58
N TYR A 46 -0.37 -3.59 3.71
CA TYR A 46 0.93 -3.08 3.26
C TYR A 46 2.07 -3.59 4.16
N GLU A 47 1.86 -3.61 5.48
CA GLU A 47 2.84 -4.21 6.42
C GLU A 47 3.04 -5.70 6.13
N LYS A 48 1.97 -6.45 5.85
CA LYS A 48 2.06 -7.87 5.46
C LYS A 48 2.82 -8.07 4.14
N TYR A 49 2.75 -7.12 3.20
CA TYR A 49 3.52 -7.19 1.97
C TYR A 49 5.01 -6.90 2.21
N GLY A 50 5.34 -6.08 3.23
CA GLY A 50 6.71 -5.70 3.58
C GLY A 50 6.97 -4.20 3.53
N PHE A 51 5.95 -3.36 3.40
CA PHE A 51 6.11 -1.92 3.57
C PHE A 51 6.46 -1.62 5.03
N VAL A 52 7.38 -0.67 5.22
CA VAL A 52 7.79 -0.18 6.54
C VAL A 52 7.25 1.23 6.76
N LYS A 53 6.99 1.58 8.02
CA LYS A 53 6.51 2.92 8.38
C LYS A 53 7.58 3.97 8.07
N MET A 54 7.21 5.03 7.36
CA MET A 54 7.98 6.27 7.24
C MET A 54 7.39 7.30 8.22
N ASN A 55 8.24 8.14 8.82
CA ASN A 55 7.84 9.14 9.82
C ASN A 55 8.06 10.57 9.29
N ASP A 56 7.76 10.81 8.02
CA ASP A 56 8.05 12.09 7.34
C ASP A 56 6.86 13.08 7.43
N GLU A 57 6.00 12.93 8.44
CA GLU A 57 4.85 13.81 8.68
C GLU A 57 5.32 15.11 9.37
N MET A 58 4.73 16.24 8.98
CA MET A 58 5.00 17.57 9.55
C MET A 58 3.68 18.18 10.01
N GLU A 59 3.63 18.69 11.24
CA GLU A 59 2.49 19.42 11.80
C GLU A 59 2.89 20.90 11.93
N LEU A 60 2.01 21.83 11.53
CA LEU A 60 2.14 23.25 11.83
C LEU A 60 1.19 23.57 13.00
N PRO A 61 1.71 23.77 14.23
CA PRO A 61 0.88 24.09 15.38
C PRO A 61 0.34 25.53 15.30
N GLU A 62 -0.84 25.77 15.88
CA GLU A 62 -1.32 27.12 16.23
C GLU A 62 -0.62 27.68 17.48
#